data_AF-B3LZA3-F1
#
_entry.id   AF-B3LZA3-F1
#
_cell.length_a   1.000
_cell.length_b   1.000
_cell.length_c   1.000
_cell.angle_alpha   90.00
_cell.angle_beta   90.00
_cell.angle_gamma   90.00
#
_symmetry.space_group_name_H-M   'P 1'
#
loop_
_entity.id
_entity.type
_entity.pdbx_description
1 polymer ?
#
loop_
_entity_poly.entity_id
_entity_poly.type
_entity_poly.pdbx_seq_one_letter_code
_entity_poly.pdbx_strand_id
1 'polypeptide(L)'
;MESTNRISAMQLLIVVQRWIGLLKWPNERESGSIMYWLKRIYPLFLHLPFTLTYIALMWLEAITSSDFEEAGQVLYMSVTELALVVKLINIWYRREHADKFIRDLEYDPAYALRNSDEIRFWQAHQKGFKRIFYWYIGGSLFVALMGYVSVFFQEEYELPFAYFVPFEWRTRERYFYAWSYNVVAMTLCCLSNILLDTLGCYFMFQIALTFQLMSLRLQSLKDVPEQKAKPELRRLFQLHAKVRILTRECELLVSPYVLSQVVFSAFIICFSAYRLVHMGFSQRPGLFVTTVQFVAVMIVQIYLPCYYGNEITIHANALTNSVFGTNWLEYSEGTRKLLNCYLEFLKNPVKVRAGVFFEIGLPIFVKTINNAYSFFALLLKVSK
;
A
#
# COMPACT_ATOMS: atom_id res chain seq x y z
N MET A 1 22.82 14.57 20.29
CA MET A 1 21.66 13.74 19.94
C MET A 1 21.93 13.13 18.57
N GLU A 2 22.21 11.83 18.51
CA GLU A 2 22.26 11.10 17.25
C GLU A 2 20.93 11.30 16.50
N SER A 3 21.00 11.55 15.18
CA SER A 3 19.81 11.67 14.35
C SER A 3 19.06 10.33 14.37
N THR A 4 18.03 10.24 15.19
CA THR A 4 17.23 9.01 15.27
C THR A 4 16.49 8.85 13.96
N ASN A 5 16.79 7.76 13.26
CA ASN A 5 16.18 7.42 11.99
C ASN A 5 14.67 7.09 12.16
N ARG A 6 13.82 8.07 11.86
CA ARG A 6 12.35 7.97 12.01
C ARG A 6 11.69 7.11 10.95
N ILE A 7 12.37 6.86 9.84
CA ILE A 7 11.84 6.10 8.70
C ILE A 7 12.48 4.72 8.52
N SER A 8 13.04 4.17 9.60
CA SER A 8 13.91 2.97 9.56
C SER A 8 13.26 1.73 8.92
N ALA A 9 11.93 1.58 8.99
CA ALA A 9 11.25 0.44 8.38
C ALA A 9 11.30 0.45 6.84
N MET A 10 11.38 1.64 6.22
CA MET A 10 11.22 1.81 4.78
C MET A 10 12.49 2.18 4.02
N GLN A 11 13.62 2.46 4.69
CA GLN A 11 14.82 2.95 4.00
C GLN A 11 15.27 2.05 2.84
N LEU A 12 15.38 0.74 3.08
CA LEU A 12 15.73 -0.22 2.03
C LEU A 12 14.69 -0.20 0.90
N LEU A 13 13.40 -0.20 1.25
CA LEU A 13 12.32 -0.23 0.27
C LEU A 13 12.24 1.06 -0.56
N ILE A 14 12.55 2.22 0.02
CA ILE A 14 12.66 3.50 -0.69
C ILE A 14 13.80 3.42 -1.71
N VAL A 15 14.95 2.85 -1.33
CA VAL A 15 16.08 2.65 -2.27
C VAL A 15 15.66 1.72 -3.41
N VAL A 16 15.03 0.58 -3.11
CA VAL A 16 14.53 -0.35 -4.13
C VAL A 16 13.49 0.32 -5.05
N GLN A 17 12.58 1.12 -4.50
CA GLN A 17 11.57 1.86 -5.29
C GLN A 17 12.20 2.89 -6.23
N ARG A 18 13.33 3.51 -5.87
CA ARG A 18 14.07 4.40 -6.77
C ARG A 18 14.73 3.62 -7.91
N TRP A 19 15.33 2.47 -7.60
CA TRP A 19 15.91 1.58 -8.61
C TRP A 19 14.88 1.02 -9.56
N ILE A 20 13.63 0.82 -9.13
CA ILE A 20 12.55 0.35 -10.01
C ILE A 20 11.84 1.52 -10.71
N GLY A 21 12.28 2.77 -10.50
CA GLY A 21 11.70 3.92 -11.19
C GLY A 21 10.33 4.37 -10.66
N LEU A 22 9.95 3.96 -9.45
CA LEU A 22 8.70 4.39 -8.82
C LEU A 22 8.85 5.75 -8.11
N LEU A 23 9.98 5.96 -7.43
CA LEU A 23 10.28 7.18 -6.69
C LEU A 23 11.42 7.97 -7.32
N LYS A 24 11.40 9.29 -7.06
CA LYS A 24 12.43 10.24 -7.49
C LYS A 24 13.77 9.99 -6.78
N TRP A 25 14.87 10.21 -7.49
CA TRP A 25 16.19 10.27 -6.86
C TRP A 25 16.40 11.60 -6.12
N PRO A 26 17.07 11.62 -4.95
CA PRO A 26 17.29 12.86 -4.18
C PRO A 26 18.02 13.95 -4.96
N ASN A 27 18.96 13.54 -5.81
CA ASN A 27 19.86 14.43 -6.57
C ASN A 27 19.27 14.88 -7.92
N GLU A 28 18.00 14.60 -8.22
CA GLU A 28 17.32 15.07 -9.44
C GLU A 28 16.98 16.57 -9.43
N ARG A 29 17.51 17.36 -8.47
CA ARG A 29 17.28 18.81 -8.39
C ARG A 29 18.35 19.64 -9.09
N GLU A 30 19.51 19.07 -9.39
CA GLU A 30 20.58 19.77 -10.12
C GLU A 30 20.25 19.81 -11.61
N SER A 31 19.52 20.85 -12.00
CA SER A 31 19.11 21.12 -13.38
C SER A 31 20.33 21.46 -14.23
N GLY A 32 20.63 20.66 -15.25
CA GLY A 32 21.64 20.99 -16.28
C GLY A 32 22.51 19.83 -16.78
N SER A 33 22.55 18.69 -16.07
CA SER A 33 23.36 17.53 -16.47
C SER A 33 22.55 16.50 -17.27
N ILE A 34 23.19 15.81 -18.23
CA ILE A 34 22.63 14.63 -18.93
C ILE A 34 22.06 13.60 -17.94
N MET A 35 22.68 13.48 -16.77
CA MET A 35 22.25 12.60 -15.67
C MET A 35 20.83 12.93 -15.16
N TYR A 36 20.40 14.20 -15.21
CA TYR A 36 19.05 14.60 -14.83
C TYR A 36 18.01 14.00 -15.79
N TRP A 37 18.23 14.14 -17.10
CA TRP A 37 17.33 13.61 -18.12
C TRP A 37 17.29 12.09 -18.11
N LEU A 38 18.45 11.43 -17.94
CA LEU A 38 18.52 9.97 -17.81
C LEU A 38 17.65 9.46 -16.64
N LYS A 39 17.78 10.06 -15.45
CA LYS A 39 16.98 9.66 -14.27
C LYS A 39 15.48 9.93 -14.46
N ARG A 40 15.13 10.99 -15.18
CA ARG A 40 13.73 11.36 -15.44
C ARG A 40 13.04 10.42 -16.42
N ILE A 41 13.73 9.97 -17.47
CA ILE A 41 13.18 9.10 -18.52
C ILE A 41 13.33 7.61 -18.15
N TYR A 42 14.29 7.26 -17.29
CA TYR A 42 14.54 5.89 -16.84
C TYR A 42 13.29 5.08 -16.43
N PRO A 43 12.35 5.61 -15.61
CA PRO A 43 11.12 4.90 -15.28
C PRO A 43 10.30 4.50 -16.51
N LEU A 44 10.24 5.37 -17.52
CA LEU A 44 9.50 5.11 -18.75
C LEU A 44 10.20 4.03 -19.58
N PHE A 45 11.53 4.07 -19.68
CA PHE A 45 12.31 3.02 -20.36
C PHE A 45 12.15 1.64 -19.71
N LEU A 46 11.99 1.58 -18.39
CA LEU A 46 11.78 0.33 -17.66
C LEU A 46 10.34 -0.16 -17.79
N HIS A 47 9.36 0.69 -17.47
CA HIS A 47 7.96 0.25 -17.35
C HIS A 47 7.20 0.21 -18.66
N LEU A 48 7.58 0.97 -19.70
CA LEU A 48 6.88 0.93 -20.98
C LEU A 48 6.95 -0.47 -21.63
N PRO A 49 8.13 -1.07 -21.90
CA PRO A 49 8.21 -2.37 -22.58
C PRO A 49 7.85 -3.57 -21.70
N PHE A 50 8.06 -3.48 -20.38
CA PHE A 50 7.90 -4.63 -19.48
C PHE A 50 6.62 -4.60 -18.67
N THR A 51 6.11 -3.43 -18.29
CA THR A 51 4.85 -3.32 -17.53
C THR A 51 3.69 -2.97 -18.45
N LEU A 52 3.70 -1.80 -19.08
CA LEU A 52 2.56 -1.32 -19.85
C LEU A 52 2.27 -2.19 -21.08
N THR A 53 3.30 -2.57 -21.84
CA THR A 53 3.14 -3.49 -22.98
C THR A 53 2.65 -4.86 -22.52
N TYR A 54 3.23 -5.44 -21.46
CA TYR A 54 2.82 -6.74 -20.96
C TYR A 54 1.34 -6.75 -20.52
N ILE A 55 0.91 -5.72 -19.79
CA ILE A 55 -0.48 -5.55 -19.37
C ILE A 55 -1.40 -5.41 -20.60
N ALA A 56 -1.00 -4.64 -21.60
CA ALA A 56 -1.75 -4.53 -22.84
C ALA A 56 -1.89 -5.89 -23.57
N LEU A 57 -0.84 -6.70 -23.58
CA LEU A 57 -0.87 -8.05 -24.17
C LEU A 57 -1.75 -9.02 -23.37
N MET A 58 -1.80 -8.91 -22.04
CA MET A 58 -2.74 -9.67 -21.22
C MET A 58 -4.19 -9.29 -21.50
N TRP A 59 -4.47 -7.98 -21.66
CA TRP A 59 -5.81 -7.53 -22.01
C TRP A 59 -6.21 -7.91 -23.44
N LEU A 60 -5.25 -7.89 -24.37
CA LEU A 60 -5.49 -8.40 -25.73
C LEU A 60 -5.89 -9.88 -25.68
N GLU A 61 -5.14 -10.71 -24.96
CA GLU A 61 -5.45 -12.14 -24.78
C GLU A 61 -6.85 -12.35 -24.17
N ALA A 62 -7.20 -11.59 -23.13
CA ALA A 62 -8.50 -11.68 -22.49
C ALA A 62 -9.67 -11.28 -23.43
N ILE A 63 -9.44 -10.35 -24.36
CA ILE A 63 -10.44 -9.89 -25.33
C ILE A 63 -10.55 -10.85 -26.51
N THR A 64 -9.44 -11.47 -26.92
CA THR A 64 -9.42 -12.44 -28.03
C THR A 64 -9.77 -13.87 -27.61
N SER A 65 -9.96 -14.11 -26.31
CA SER A 65 -10.36 -15.41 -25.77
C SER A 65 -11.68 -15.88 -26.39
N SER A 66 -11.75 -17.16 -26.72
CA SER A 66 -12.86 -17.74 -27.48
C SER A 66 -14.14 -17.90 -26.66
N ASP A 67 -13.99 -18.13 -25.36
CA ASP A 67 -15.07 -18.24 -24.40
C ASP A 67 -14.75 -17.52 -23.08
N PHE A 68 -15.76 -17.48 -22.19
CA PHE A 68 -15.64 -16.82 -20.90
C PHE A 68 -14.74 -17.57 -19.91
N GLU A 69 -14.59 -18.89 -20.08
CA GLU A 69 -13.75 -19.71 -19.21
C GLU A 69 -12.28 -19.40 -19.45
N GLU A 70 -11.87 -19.38 -20.72
CA GLU A 70 -10.55 -18.98 -21.20
C GLU A 70 -10.25 -17.52 -20.79
N ALA A 71 -11.20 -16.61 -21.02
CA ALA A 71 -11.06 -15.22 -20.59
C ALA A 71 -10.89 -15.10 -19.07
N GLY A 72 -11.63 -15.89 -18.27
CA GLY A 72 -11.56 -15.92 -16.81
C GLY A 72 -10.16 -16.30 -16.29
N GLN A 73 -9.46 -17.20 -17.00
CA GLN A 73 -8.08 -17.59 -16.68
C GLN A 73 -7.06 -16.47 -16.90
N VAL A 74 -7.37 -15.47 -17.71
CA VAL A 74 -6.53 -14.28 -17.91
C VAL A 74 -6.97 -13.15 -16.97
N LEU A 75 -8.28 -12.97 -16.80
CA LEU A 75 -8.91 -11.87 -16.07
C LEU A 75 -8.55 -11.85 -14.57
N TYR A 76 -8.31 -13.01 -13.94
CA TYR A 76 -7.93 -13.02 -12.52
C TYR A 76 -6.62 -12.25 -12.24
N MET A 77 -5.69 -12.22 -13.21
CA MET A 77 -4.44 -11.45 -13.11
C MET A 77 -4.52 -10.09 -13.81
N SER A 78 -5.09 -10.01 -15.01
CA SER A 78 -5.09 -8.76 -15.80
C SER A 78 -5.83 -7.61 -15.10
N VAL A 79 -6.85 -7.91 -14.29
CA VAL A 79 -7.56 -6.94 -13.45
C VAL A 79 -6.67 -6.40 -12.31
N THR A 80 -5.84 -7.26 -11.71
CA THR A 80 -4.85 -6.85 -10.70
C THR A 80 -3.82 -5.90 -11.33
N GLU A 81 -3.39 -6.22 -12.55
CA GLU A 81 -2.44 -5.40 -13.28
C GLU A 81 -3.03 -4.07 -13.77
N LEU A 82 -4.31 -4.03 -14.11
CA LEU A 82 -5.01 -2.77 -14.40
C LEU A 82 -4.99 -1.85 -13.17
N ALA A 83 -5.17 -2.40 -11.97
CA ALA A 83 -5.02 -1.63 -10.74
C ALA A 83 -3.60 -1.07 -10.62
N LEU A 84 -2.55 -1.86 -10.91
CA LEU A 84 -1.15 -1.40 -10.91
C LEU A 84 -0.94 -0.19 -11.85
N VAL A 85 -1.53 -0.17 -13.05
CA VAL A 85 -1.41 0.98 -13.96
C VAL A 85 -1.90 2.27 -13.29
N VAL A 86 -3.03 2.21 -12.57
CA VAL A 86 -3.54 3.38 -11.80
C VAL A 86 -2.54 3.80 -10.72
N LYS A 87 -1.91 2.84 -10.03
CA LYS A 87 -0.90 3.13 -8.99
C LYS A 87 0.33 3.80 -9.58
N LEU A 88 0.83 3.32 -10.73
CA LEU A 88 1.98 3.88 -11.44
C LEU A 88 1.71 5.32 -11.90
N ILE A 89 0.58 5.55 -12.56
CA ILE A 89 0.20 6.89 -13.01
C ILE A 89 0.08 7.84 -11.80
N ASN A 90 -0.57 7.39 -10.73
CA ASN A 90 -0.75 8.19 -9.51
C ASN A 90 0.60 8.57 -8.87
N ILE A 91 1.50 7.60 -8.65
CA ILE A 91 2.79 7.89 -8.01
C ILE A 91 3.69 8.73 -8.91
N TRP A 92 3.73 8.49 -10.22
CA TRP A 92 4.54 9.29 -11.13
C TRP A 92 4.06 10.74 -11.22
N TYR A 93 2.73 10.95 -11.24
CA TYR A 93 2.16 12.29 -11.20
C TYR A 93 2.44 13.00 -9.86
N ARG A 94 2.41 12.26 -8.74
CA ARG A 94 2.53 12.82 -7.38
C ARG A 94 3.88 12.59 -6.72
N ARG A 95 4.91 12.17 -7.47
CA ARG A 95 6.22 11.77 -6.93
C ARG A 95 6.90 12.86 -6.09
N GLU A 96 6.71 14.13 -6.44
CA GLU A 96 7.28 15.25 -5.68
C GLU A 96 6.58 15.44 -4.33
N HIS A 97 5.27 15.20 -4.28
CA HIS A 97 4.51 15.21 -3.04
C HIS A 97 4.91 14.03 -2.15
N ALA A 98 5.08 12.84 -2.71
CA ALA A 98 5.54 11.66 -1.97
C ALA A 98 6.96 11.86 -1.39
N ASP A 99 7.87 12.43 -2.18
CA ASP A 99 9.24 12.72 -1.76
C ASP A 99 9.28 13.85 -0.70
N LYS A 100 8.42 14.87 -0.81
CA LYS A 100 8.23 15.87 0.26
C LYS A 100 7.69 15.22 1.53
N PHE A 101 6.67 14.37 1.43
CA PHE A 101 6.09 13.65 2.57
C PHE A 101 7.14 12.84 3.34
N ILE A 102 7.98 12.07 2.62
CA ILE A 102 9.07 11.29 3.22
C ILE A 102 10.08 12.21 3.92
N ARG A 103 10.49 13.30 3.27
CA ARG A 103 11.43 14.27 3.87
C ARG A 103 10.86 14.97 5.11
N ASP A 104 9.60 15.36 5.09
CA ASP A 104 8.97 16.03 6.22
C ASP A 104 8.96 15.08 7.43
N LEU A 105 8.64 13.80 7.23
CA LEU A 105 8.74 12.78 8.27
C LEU A 105 10.17 12.54 8.78
N GLU A 106 11.16 12.56 7.88
CA GLU A 106 12.54 12.24 8.22
C GLU A 106 13.29 13.41 8.87
N TYR A 107 13.02 14.66 8.45
CA TYR A 107 13.83 15.83 8.80
C TYR A 107 13.09 16.96 9.51
N ASP A 108 11.74 17.08 9.45
CA ASP A 108 11.06 18.18 10.14
C ASP A 108 11.24 18.04 11.66
N PRO A 109 11.75 19.07 12.37
CA PRO A 109 12.00 19.01 13.81
C PRO A 109 10.72 18.82 14.64
N ALA A 110 9.54 19.14 14.10
CA ALA A 110 8.27 18.96 14.81
C ALA A 110 7.99 17.49 15.16
N TYR A 111 8.40 16.54 14.32
CA TYR A 111 8.23 15.10 14.58
C TYR A 111 9.42 14.50 15.34
N ALA A 112 10.32 15.30 15.92
CA ALA A 112 11.52 14.78 16.57
C ALA A 112 11.15 13.95 17.81
N LEU A 113 11.83 12.83 17.99
CA LEU A 113 11.75 11.99 19.19
C LEU A 113 12.67 12.56 20.26
N ARG A 114 12.16 12.76 21.47
CA ARG A 114 12.80 13.62 22.48
C ARG A 114 13.51 12.87 23.59
N ASN A 115 13.08 11.65 23.89
CA ASN A 115 13.61 10.84 24.98
C ASN A 115 13.76 9.37 24.56
N SER A 116 14.44 8.57 25.38
CA SER A 116 14.69 7.15 25.12
C SER A 116 13.41 6.32 24.99
N ASP A 117 12.36 6.70 25.69
CA ASP A 117 11.10 5.96 25.72
C ASP A 117 10.31 6.17 24.42
N GLU A 118 10.25 7.41 23.92
CA GLU A 118 9.71 7.75 22.61
C GLU A 118 10.49 7.03 21.50
N ILE A 119 11.83 6.97 21.59
CA ILE A 119 12.68 6.25 20.63
C ILE A 119 12.38 4.75 20.65
N ARG A 120 12.32 4.14 21.83
CA ARG A 120 12.03 2.70 21.98
C ARG A 120 10.64 2.37 21.46
N PHE A 121 9.64 3.17 21.84
CA PHE A 121 8.27 3.06 21.37
C PHE A 121 8.20 3.13 19.84
N TRP A 122 8.81 4.15 19.24
CA TRP A 122 8.81 4.35 17.80
C TRP A 122 9.48 3.20 17.05
N GLN A 123 10.67 2.79 17.50
CA GLN A 123 11.42 1.70 16.88
C GLN A 123 10.69 0.35 16.98
N ALA A 124 9.99 0.07 18.09
CA ALA A 124 9.21 -1.15 18.22
C ALA A 124 8.09 -1.22 17.17
N HIS A 125 7.37 -0.12 16.94
CA HIS A 125 6.32 -0.05 15.92
C HIS A 125 6.89 -0.13 14.50
N GLN A 126 8.02 0.54 14.22
CA GLN A 126 8.71 0.43 12.93
C GLN A 126 9.17 -1.01 12.65
N LYS A 127 9.68 -1.73 13.66
CA LYS A 127 10.02 -3.17 13.54
C LYS A 127 8.78 -4.03 13.28
N GLY A 128 7.66 -3.73 13.94
CA GLY A 128 6.37 -4.39 13.71
C GLY A 128 5.91 -4.24 12.26
N PHE A 129 5.86 -3.00 11.76
CA PHE A 129 5.54 -2.69 10.36
C PHE A 129 6.47 -3.43 9.39
N LYS A 130 7.79 -3.35 9.63
CA LYS A 130 8.81 -4.02 8.81
C LYS A 130 8.54 -5.53 8.73
N ARG A 131 8.27 -6.19 9.87
CA ARG A 131 8.00 -7.63 9.91
C ARG A 131 6.76 -8.01 9.09
N ILE A 132 5.66 -7.26 9.24
CA ILE A 132 4.41 -7.52 8.50
C ILE A 132 4.66 -7.40 6.99
N PHE A 133 5.31 -6.31 6.56
CA PHE A 133 5.53 -6.08 5.13
C PHE A 133 6.58 -7.00 4.52
N TYR A 134 7.59 -7.44 5.28
CA TYR A 134 8.55 -8.44 4.77
C TYR A 134 7.90 -9.80 4.56
N TRP A 135 6.97 -10.20 5.45
CA TRP A 135 6.16 -11.40 5.23
C TRP A 135 5.22 -11.26 4.03
N TYR A 136 4.57 -10.10 3.88
CA TYR A 136 3.74 -9.81 2.71
C TYR A 136 4.57 -9.87 1.41
N ILE A 137 5.69 -9.14 1.33
CA ILE A 137 6.60 -9.14 0.17
C ILE A 137 7.10 -10.56 -0.13
N GLY A 138 7.61 -11.26 0.88
CA GLY A 138 8.13 -12.62 0.73
C GLY A 138 7.06 -13.62 0.26
N GLY A 139 5.86 -13.54 0.83
CA GLY A 139 4.73 -14.38 0.43
C GLY A 139 4.31 -14.14 -1.02
N SER A 140 4.22 -12.88 -1.45
CA SER A 140 3.86 -12.53 -2.83
C SER A 140 4.94 -12.97 -3.84
N LEU A 141 6.23 -12.75 -3.53
CA LEU A 141 7.33 -13.22 -4.38
C LEU A 141 7.37 -14.76 -4.44
N PHE A 142 7.03 -15.44 -3.36
CA PHE A 142 6.94 -16.89 -3.32
C PHE A 142 5.79 -17.42 -4.20
N VAL A 143 4.63 -16.74 -4.23
CA VAL A 143 3.55 -17.06 -5.19
C VAL A 143 4.08 -16.97 -6.63
N ALA A 144 4.73 -15.86 -6.97
CA ALA A 144 5.24 -15.62 -8.33
C ALA A 144 6.27 -16.69 -8.72
N LEU A 145 7.24 -16.98 -7.83
CA LEU A 145 8.24 -18.02 -8.04
C LEU A 145 7.60 -19.40 -8.29
N MET A 146 6.62 -19.77 -7.46
CA MET A 146 5.91 -21.03 -7.65
C MET A 146 5.13 -21.07 -8.97
N GLY A 147 4.52 -19.95 -9.37
CA GLY A 147 3.91 -19.82 -10.69
C GLY A 147 4.91 -20.09 -11.82
N TYR A 148 6.07 -19.43 -11.79
CA TYR A 148 7.13 -19.59 -12.81
C TYR A 148 7.66 -21.01 -12.91
N VAL A 149 7.76 -21.71 -11.78
CA VAL A 149 8.32 -23.06 -11.71
C VAL A 149 7.26 -24.11 -12.05
N SER A 150 5.98 -23.86 -11.72
CA SER A 150 4.88 -24.83 -11.89
C SER A 150 4.64 -25.26 -13.34
N VAL A 151 4.93 -24.39 -14.31
CA VAL A 151 4.72 -24.67 -15.74
C VAL A 151 5.69 -25.71 -16.30
N PHE A 152 6.86 -25.89 -15.68
CA PHE A 152 7.83 -26.91 -16.12
C PHE A 152 7.41 -28.34 -15.75
N PHE A 153 6.37 -28.49 -14.93
CA PHE A 153 5.79 -29.78 -14.57
C PHE A 153 4.57 -30.13 -15.43
N GLN A 154 4.19 -29.27 -16.39
CA GLN A 154 3.14 -29.56 -17.35
C GLN A 154 3.70 -30.32 -18.54
N GLU A 155 2.89 -31.21 -19.13
CA GLU A 155 3.27 -31.98 -20.32
C GLU A 155 3.37 -31.10 -21.57
N GLU A 156 2.55 -30.05 -21.63
CA GLU A 156 2.55 -29.06 -22.71
C GLU A 156 3.27 -27.76 -22.32
N TYR A 157 3.76 -27.05 -23.33
CA TYR A 157 4.33 -25.72 -23.14
C TYR A 157 3.23 -24.73 -22.71
N GLU A 158 3.21 -24.40 -21.42
CA GLU A 158 2.33 -23.40 -20.82
C GLU A 158 3.13 -22.19 -20.32
N LEU A 159 2.56 -20.98 -20.42
CA LEU A 159 3.12 -19.78 -19.81
C LEU A 159 2.60 -19.61 -18.39
N PRO A 160 3.43 -19.15 -17.42
CA PRO A 160 3.00 -19.00 -16.03
C PRO A 160 1.79 -18.09 -15.87
N PHE A 161 1.75 -17.05 -16.69
CA PHE A 161 0.68 -16.06 -16.75
C PHE A 161 0.35 -15.81 -18.22
N ALA A 162 -0.89 -16.08 -18.61
CA ALA A 162 -1.31 -15.96 -20.01
C ALA A 162 -1.24 -14.51 -20.51
N TYR A 163 -0.70 -14.32 -21.72
CA TYR A 163 -0.64 -13.06 -22.44
C TYR A 163 -0.53 -13.34 -23.94
N PHE A 164 -0.94 -12.40 -24.77
CA PHE A 164 -0.85 -12.55 -26.21
C PHE A 164 0.61 -12.54 -26.68
N VAL A 165 1.04 -13.63 -27.31
CA VAL A 165 2.38 -13.74 -27.89
C VAL A 165 2.28 -13.57 -29.41
N PRO A 166 2.94 -12.56 -30.01
CA PRO A 166 2.80 -12.24 -31.44
C PRO A 166 3.55 -13.22 -32.37
N PHE A 167 3.90 -14.42 -31.89
CA PHE A 167 4.57 -15.47 -32.66
C PHE A 167 4.24 -16.85 -32.09
N GLU A 168 4.37 -17.90 -32.90
CA GLU A 168 4.20 -19.28 -32.45
C GLU A 168 5.31 -19.65 -31.45
N TRP A 169 4.93 -19.87 -30.19
CA TRP A 169 5.85 -20.03 -29.07
C TRP A 169 5.85 -21.44 -28.47
N ARG A 170 4.92 -22.34 -28.85
CA ARG A 170 4.86 -23.73 -28.36
C ARG A 170 5.89 -24.65 -29.02
N THR A 171 7.07 -24.11 -29.32
CA THR A 171 8.23 -24.86 -29.79
C THR A 171 9.36 -24.71 -28.78
N ARG A 172 10.21 -25.73 -28.64
CA ARG A 172 11.26 -25.78 -27.61
C ARG A 172 12.14 -24.52 -27.58
N GLU A 173 12.52 -24.00 -28.75
CA GLU A 173 13.38 -22.82 -28.85
C GLU A 173 12.63 -21.53 -28.53
N ARG A 174 11.40 -21.38 -29.04
CA ARG A 174 10.62 -20.14 -28.92
C ARG A 174 9.96 -19.98 -27.56
N TYR A 175 9.70 -21.10 -26.88
CA TYR A 175 9.12 -21.14 -25.55
C TYR A 175 9.94 -20.33 -24.54
N PHE A 176 11.26 -20.50 -24.52
CA PHE A 176 12.13 -19.81 -23.56
C PHE A 176 12.16 -18.29 -23.75
N TYR A 177 11.97 -17.79 -24.98
CA TYR A 177 11.83 -16.35 -25.21
C TYR A 177 10.53 -15.81 -24.63
N ALA A 178 9.40 -16.49 -24.88
CA ALA A 178 8.11 -16.09 -24.32
C ALA A 178 8.10 -16.21 -22.78
N TRP A 179 8.61 -17.32 -22.24
CA TRP A 179 8.72 -17.57 -20.81
C TRP A 179 9.64 -16.55 -20.11
N SER A 180 10.81 -16.23 -20.68
CA SER A 180 11.73 -15.26 -20.07
C SER A 180 11.14 -13.84 -20.06
N TYR A 181 10.48 -13.42 -21.13
CA TYR A 181 9.74 -12.14 -21.14
C TYR A 181 8.64 -12.14 -20.06
N ASN A 182 7.86 -13.22 -19.97
CA ASN A 182 6.82 -13.38 -18.95
C ASN A 182 7.36 -13.21 -17.53
N VAL A 183 8.44 -13.91 -17.20
CA VAL A 183 9.06 -13.87 -15.87
C VAL A 183 9.58 -12.48 -15.54
N VAL A 184 10.29 -11.83 -16.48
CA VAL A 184 10.84 -10.48 -16.26
C VAL A 184 9.72 -9.46 -16.09
N ALA A 185 8.75 -9.45 -17.01
CA ALA A 185 7.62 -8.53 -17.00
C ALA A 185 6.77 -8.70 -15.74
N MET A 186 6.34 -9.93 -15.44
CA MET A 186 5.50 -10.21 -14.27
C MET A 186 6.24 -9.94 -12.96
N THR A 187 7.55 -10.23 -12.88
CA THR A 187 8.33 -9.91 -11.67
C THR A 187 8.39 -8.41 -11.44
N LEU A 188 8.61 -7.63 -12.50
CA LEU A 188 8.60 -6.17 -12.42
C LEU A 188 7.22 -5.65 -11.99
N CYS A 189 6.14 -6.16 -12.58
CA CYS A 189 4.77 -5.82 -12.21
C CYS A 189 4.48 -6.13 -10.74
N CYS A 190 4.71 -7.38 -10.34
CA CYS A 190 4.51 -7.87 -8.98
C CYS A 190 5.26 -7.03 -7.95
N LEU A 191 6.57 -6.81 -8.18
CA LEU A 191 7.40 -6.02 -7.29
C LEU A 191 6.93 -4.57 -7.21
N SER A 192 6.53 -3.98 -8.35
CA SER A 192 6.02 -2.61 -8.37
C SER A 192 4.71 -2.47 -7.60
N ASN A 193 3.79 -3.40 -7.79
CA ASN A 193 2.52 -3.43 -7.08
C ASN A 193 2.74 -3.52 -5.56
N ILE A 194 3.52 -4.51 -5.11
CA ILE A 194 3.80 -4.72 -3.68
C ILE A 194 4.48 -3.50 -3.06
N LEU A 195 5.45 -2.89 -3.75
CA LEU A 195 6.18 -1.73 -3.22
C LEU A 195 5.28 -0.50 -3.10
N LEU A 196 4.40 -0.26 -4.06
CA LEU A 196 3.43 0.84 -4.00
C LEU A 196 2.40 0.62 -2.89
N ASP A 197 1.92 -0.62 -2.70
CA ASP A 197 1.04 -0.96 -1.57
C ASP A 197 1.72 -0.63 -0.24
N THR A 198 2.99 -1.06 -0.12
CA THR A 198 3.79 -0.85 1.07
C THR A 198 4.01 0.63 1.35
N LEU A 199 4.29 1.43 0.32
CA LEU A 199 4.45 2.87 0.44
C LEU A 199 3.17 3.55 0.95
N GLY A 200 2.02 3.23 0.35
CA GLY A 200 0.75 3.81 0.75
C GLY A 200 0.38 3.46 2.19
N CYS A 201 0.55 2.19 2.58
CA CYS A 201 0.34 1.75 3.96
C CYS A 201 1.32 2.42 4.93
N TYR A 202 2.56 2.64 4.52
CA TYR A 202 3.55 3.30 5.36
C TYR A 202 3.21 4.75 5.67
N PHE A 203 2.70 5.50 4.69
CA PHE A 203 2.25 6.88 4.92
C PHE A 203 1.13 6.93 5.97
N MET A 204 0.15 6.04 5.87
CA MET A 204 -0.93 5.95 6.85
C MET A 204 -0.42 5.50 8.23
N PHE A 205 0.43 4.49 8.26
CA PHE A 205 1.08 4.02 9.48
C PHE A 205 1.85 5.13 10.21
N GLN A 206 2.60 5.97 9.50
CA GLN A 206 3.38 7.06 10.09
C GLN A 206 2.48 8.13 10.72
N ILE A 207 1.34 8.43 10.10
CA ILE A 207 0.35 9.35 10.66
C ILE A 207 -0.26 8.76 11.93
N ALA A 208 -0.71 7.49 11.88
CA ALA A 208 -1.27 6.79 13.04
C ALA A 208 -0.28 6.74 14.21
N LEU A 209 0.98 6.40 13.93
CA LEU A 209 2.05 6.35 14.93
C LEU A 209 2.35 7.73 15.53
N THR A 210 2.25 8.80 14.74
CA THR A 210 2.40 10.17 15.24
C THR A 210 1.25 10.57 16.17
N PHE A 211 0.01 10.17 15.87
CA PHE A 211 -1.11 10.36 16.79
C PHE A 211 -0.95 9.57 18.10
N GLN A 212 -0.46 8.32 18.03
CA GLN A 212 -0.12 7.56 19.24
C GLN A 212 0.98 8.25 20.06
N LEU A 213 2.03 8.76 19.39
CA LEU A 213 3.09 9.51 20.07
C LEU A 213 2.55 10.77 20.78
N MET A 214 1.63 11.49 20.14
CA MET A 214 0.94 12.62 20.78
C MET A 214 0.11 12.19 21.98
N SER A 215 -0.58 11.05 21.90
CA SER A 215 -1.32 10.45 23.00
C SER A 215 -0.40 10.17 24.20
N LEU A 216 0.78 9.57 23.97
CA LEU A 216 1.78 9.31 25.01
C LEU A 216 2.29 10.60 25.66
N ARG A 217 2.60 11.61 24.84
CA ARG A 217 3.05 12.92 25.34
C ARG A 217 1.98 13.63 26.17
N LEU A 218 0.70 13.52 25.80
CA LEU A 218 -0.39 14.05 26.62
C LEU A 218 -0.48 13.31 27.95
N GLN A 219 -0.43 11.97 27.94
CA GLN A 219 -0.50 11.16 29.16
C GLN A 219 0.68 11.42 30.12
N SER A 220 1.85 11.78 29.61
CA SER A 220 2.98 12.19 30.46
C SER A 220 2.74 13.49 31.24
N LEU A 221 1.66 14.24 30.95
CA LEU A 221 1.27 15.47 31.65
C LEU A 221 0.29 15.22 32.81
N LYS A 222 0.04 13.96 33.19
CA LYS A 222 -0.91 13.60 34.26
C LYS A 222 -0.58 14.25 35.60
N ASP A 223 0.70 14.31 35.97
CA ASP A 223 1.16 14.81 37.27
C ASP A 223 2.14 16.00 37.11
N VAL A 224 2.04 16.72 35.99
CA VAL A 224 2.97 17.81 35.66
C VAL A 224 2.36 19.17 36.04
N PRO A 225 3.08 20.05 36.76
CA PRO A 225 2.61 21.40 37.06
C PRO A 225 2.37 22.24 35.80
N GLU A 226 1.40 23.15 35.84
CA GLU A 226 0.98 23.96 34.69
C GLU A 226 2.14 24.69 34.00
N GLN A 227 3.10 25.24 34.78
CA GLN A 227 4.22 26.02 34.24
C GLN A 227 5.07 25.21 33.25
N LYS A 228 5.18 23.90 33.48
CA LYS A 228 5.89 22.96 32.60
C LYS A 228 4.97 22.35 31.54
N ALA A 229 3.70 22.12 31.86
CA ALA A 229 2.73 21.51 30.94
C ALA A 229 2.29 22.44 29.81
N LYS A 230 2.07 23.74 30.09
CA LYS A 230 1.58 24.73 29.12
C LYS A 230 2.43 24.86 27.85
N PRO A 231 3.78 24.98 27.90
CA PRO A 231 4.58 25.00 26.68
C PRO A 231 4.52 23.67 25.91
N GLU A 232 4.40 22.54 26.61
CA GLU A 232 4.25 21.23 25.97
C GLU A 232 2.90 21.06 25.26
N LEU A 233 1.80 21.51 25.88
CA LEU A 233 0.49 21.57 25.24
C LEU A 233 0.52 22.41 23.96
N ARG A 234 1.17 23.58 23.98
CA ARG A 234 1.32 24.42 22.79
C ARG A 234 2.08 23.69 21.67
N ARG A 235 3.17 22.99 22.01
CA ARG A 235 3.92 22.16 21.05
C ARG A 235 3.07 21.02 20.48
N LEU A 236 2.24 20.38 21.32
CA LEU A 236 1.34 19.31 20.89
C LEU A 236 0.24 19.81 19.96
N PHE A 237 -0.31 21.01 20.19
CA PHE A 237 -1.32 21.59 19.29
C PHE A 237 -0.72 21.96 17.93
N GLN A 238 0.49 22.52 17.93
CA GLN A 238 1.23 22.77 16.69
C GLN A 238 1.54 21.47 15.93
N LEU A 239 1.93 20.42 16.65
CA LEU A 239 2.14 19.10 16.07
C LEU A 239 0.82 18.53 15.50
N HIS A 240 -0.30 18.65 16.21
CA HIS A 240 -1.61 18.23 15.70
C HIS A 240 -1.91 18.92 14.36
N ALA A 241 -1.79 20.25 14.31
CA ALA A 241 -2.06 21.01 13.09
C ALA A 241 -1.20 20.53 11.91
N LYS A 242 0.09 20.26 12.14
CA LYS A 242 0.99 19.68 11.13
C LYS A 242 0.56 18.26 10.71
N VAL A 243 0.22 17.38 11.65
CA VAL A 243 -0.23 16.01 11.34
C VAL A 243 -1.54 16.02 10.55
N ARG A 244 -2.44 16.99 10.81
CA ARG A 244 -3.67 17.16 10.01
C ARG A 244 -3.38 17.54 8.56
N ILE A 245 -2.41 18.42 8.32
CA ILE A 245 -1.93 18.75 6.97
C ILE A 245 -1.33 17.50 6.34
N LEU A 246 -0.43 16.82 7.05
CA LEU A 246 0.19 15.57 6.59
C LEU A 246 -0.85 14.50 6.24
N THR A 247 -1.94 14.40 7.01
CA THR A 247 -3.04 13.47 6.72
C THR A 247 -3.74 13.79 5.40
N ARG A 248 -3.94 15.06 5.07
CA ARG A 248 -4.51 15.48 3.78
C ARG A 248 -3.57 15.17 2.62
N GLU A 249 -2.26 15.41 2.80
CA GLU A 249 -1.25 15.04 1.80
C GLU A 249 -1.20 13.52 1.58
N CYS A 250 -1.31 12.73 2.66
CA CYS A 250 -1.42 11.28 2.57
C CYS A 250 -2.69 10.87 1.83
N GLU A 251 -3.84 11.46 2.14
CA GLU A 251 -5.10 11.21 1.43
C GLU A 251 -4.93 11.40 -0.06
N LEU A 252 -4.34 12.53 -0.50
CA LEU A 252 -4.02 12.73 -1.90
C LEU A 252 -3.17 11.56 -2.43
N LEU A 253 -2.07 11.20 -1.77
CA LEU A 253 -1.19 10.13 -2.27
C LEU A 253 -1.88 8.76 -2.37
N VAL A 254 -2.74 8.39 -1.42
CA VAL A 254 -3.32 7.04 -1.34
C VAL A 254 -4.72 6.92 -1.96
N SER A 255 -5.45 8.02 -2.15
CA SER A 255 -6.87 7.99 -2.51
C SER A 255 -7.19 7.30 -3.85
N PRO A 256 -6.53 7.64 -4.99
CA PRO A 256 -6.77 6.96 -6.27
C PRO A 256 -6.34 5.49 -6.24
N TYR A 257 -5.25 5.22 -5.53
CA TYR A 257 -4.69 3.90 -5.30
C TYR A 257 -5.68 2.99 -4.55
N VAL A 258 -6.18 3.41 -3.38
CA VAL A 258 -7.13 2.60 -2.60
C VAL A 258 -8.47 2.47 -3.33
N LEU A 259 -8.93 3.52 -4.02
CA LEU A 259 -10.17 3.46 -4.78
C LEU A 259 -10.12 2.38 -5.87
N SER A 260 -9.10 2.44 -6.73
CA SER A 260 -8.94 1.44 -7.80
C SER A 260 -8.84 0.03 -7.23
N GLN A 261 -8.09 -0.14 -6.13
CA GLN A 261 -7.96 -1.45 -5.49
C GLN A 261 -9.27 -1.97 -4.90
N VAL A 262 -10.07 -1.13 -4.24
CA VAL A 262 -11.39 -1.52 -3.71
C VAL A 262 -12.37 -1.90 -4.83
N VAL A 263 -12.35 -1.17 -5.95
CA VAL A 263 -13.21 -1.45 -7.11
C VAL A 263 -12.83 -2.77 -7.78
N PHE A 264 -11.54 -2.97 -8.05
CA PHE A 264 -11.05 -4.14 -8.80
C PHE A 264 -10.95 -5.41 -7.94
N SER A 265 -10.73 -5.30 -6.63
CA SER A 265 -10.57 -6.46 -5.74
C SER A 265 -11.78 -7.39 -5.70
N ALA A 266 -13.01 -6.86 -5.79
CA ALA A 266 -14.20 -7.70 -5.84
C ALA A 266 -14.19 -8.63 -7.06
N PHE A 267 -13.77 -8.11 -8.21
CA PHE A 267 -13.59 -8.90 -9.44
C PHE A 267 -12.44 -9.89 -9.33
N ILE A 268 -11.28 -9.46 -8.79
CA ILE A 268 -10.10 -10.33 -8.62
C ILE A 268 -10.44 -11.55 -7.76
N ILE A 269 -11.09 -11.34 -6.61
CA ILE A 269 -11.50 -12.43 -5.72
C ILE A 269 -12.55 -13.31 -6.42
N CYS A 270 -13.52 -12.72 -7.11
CA CYS A 270 -14.56 -13.45 -7.84
C CYS A 270 -13.95 -14.37 -8.92
N PHE A 271 -13.11 -13.85 -9.81
CA PHE A 271 -12.47 -14.65 -10.87
C PHE A 271 -11.51 -15.70 -10.30
N SER A 272 -10.80 -15.38 -9.22
CA SER A 272 -9.94 -16.36 -8.55
C SER A 272 -10.73 -17.50 -7.92
N ALA A 273 -11.87 -17.20 -7.28
CA ALA A 273 -12.75 -18.21 -6.72
C ALA A 273 -13.40 -19.07 -7.82
N TYR A 274 -13.82 -18.46 -8.93
CA TYR A 274 -14.31 -19.17 -10.10
C TYR A 274 -13.27 -20.15 -10.66
N ARG A 275 -12.03 -19.69 -10.83
CA ARG A 275 -10.89 -20.51 -11.24
C ARG A 275 -10.67 -21.69 -10.29
N LEU A 276 -10.75 -21.48 -8.98
CA LEU A 276 -10.59 -22.54 -7.98
C LEU A 276 -11.69 -23.61 -8.03
N VAL A 277 -12.93 -23.25 -8.39
CA VAL A 277 -14.02 -24.22 -8.52
C VAL A 277 -13.86 -25.10 -9.74
N HIS A 278 -13.39 -24.53 -10.86
CA HIS A 278 -13.19 -25.27 -12.11
C HIS A 278 -11.89 -26.07 -12.10
N MET A 279 -10.91 -25.62 -11.30
CA MET A 279 -9.65 -26.33 -11.09
C MET A 279 -9.80 -27.38 -9.99
N GLY A 280 -10.06 -28.63 -10.38
CA GLY A 280 -10.10 -29.74 -9.44
C GLY A 280 -8.74 -29.99 -8.77
N PHE A 281 -8.70 -30.00 -7.43
CA PHE A 281 -7.46 -30.28 -6.66
C PHE A 281 -6.77 -31.58 -7.09
N SER A 282 -7.55 -32.62 -7.39
CA SER A 282 -7.06 -33.93 -7.82
C SER A 282 -6.38 -33.92 -9.19
N GLN A 283 -6.68 -32.94 -10.05
CA GLN A 283 -6.11 -32.85 -11.39
C GLN A 283 -4.83 -32.02 -11.43
N ARG A 284 -4.80 -30.88 -10.74
CA ARG A 284 -3.66 -29.93 -10.77
C ARG A 284 -3.36 -29.37 -9.37
N PRO A 285 -2.83 -30.18 -8.43
CA PRO A 285 -2.68 -29.79 -7.03
C PRO A 285 -1.73 -28.60 -6.84
N GLY A 286 -0.65 -28.50 -7.63
CA GLY A 286 0.29 -27.38 -7.58
C GLY A 286 -0.35 -26.04 -7.93
N LEU A 287 -1.06 -25.99 -9.06
CA LEU A 287 -1.74 -24.78 -9.53
C LEU A 287 -2.90 -24.37 -8.62
N PHE A 288 -3.57 -25.35 -8.01
CA PHE A 288 -4.60 -25.09 -7.01
C PHE A 288 -4.00 -24.40 -5.77
N VAL A 289 -2.91 -24.95 -5.21
CA VAL A 289 -2.24 -24.36 -4.03
C VAL A 289 -1.71 -22.96 -4.32
N THR A 290 -1.10 -22.73 -5.49
CA THR A 290 -0.62 -21.39 -5.86
C THR A 290 -1.77 -20.39 -6.02
N THR A 291 -2.92 -20.83 -6.56
CA THR A 291 -4.12 -19.98 -6.69
C THR A 291 -4.73 -19.64 -5.32
N VAL A 292 -4.79 -20.61 -4.39
CA VAL A 292 -5.23 -20.35 -3.01
C VAL A 292 -4.29 -19.36 -2.32
N GLN A 293 -2.97 -19.53 -2.49
CA GLN A 293 -1.98 -18.62 -1.92
C GLN A 293 -2.09 -17.21 -2.53
N PHE A 294 -2.33 -17.11 -3.84
CA PHE A 294 -2.60 -15.83 -4.51
C PHE A 294 -3.82 -15.12 -3.90
N VAL A 295 -4.95 -15.82 -3.72
CA VAL A 295 -6.15 -15.25 -3.08
C VAL A 295 -5.85 -14.77 -1.66
N ALA A 296 -5.11 -15.54 -0.87
CA ALA A 296 -4.71 -15.14 0.48
C ALA A 296 -3.88 -13.84 0.47
N VAL A 297 -2.90 -13.74 -0.44
CA VAL A 297 -2.08 -12.52 -0.63
C VAL A 297 -2.96 -11.34 -1.03
N MET A 298 -3.90 -11.50 -1.95
CA MET A 298 -4.82 -10.45 -2.38
C MET A 298 -5.72 -9.96 -1.23
N ILE A 299 -6.24 -10.86 -0.39
CA ILE A 299 -7.03 -10.49 0.79
C ILE A 299 -6.20 -9.64 1.74
N VAL A 300 -4.96 -10.05 2.03
CA VAL A 300 -4.03 -9.27 2.85
C VAL A 300 -3.74 -7.91 2.22
N GLN A 301 -3.54 -7.86 0.90
CA GLN A 301 -3.29 -6.64 0.15
C GLN A 301 -4.41 -5.60 0.31
N ILE A 302 -5.68 -6.04 0.33
CA ILE A 302 -6.85 -5.15 0.53
C ILE A 302 -7.00 -4.78 2.00
N TYR A 303 -6.74 -5.72 2.90
CA TYR A 303 -6.85 -5.52 4.34
C TYR A 303 -5.87 -4.48 4.87
N LEU A 304 -4.59 -4.54 4.50
CA LEU A 304 -3.53 -3.67 5.03
C LEU A 304 -3.82 -2.17 4.94
N PRO A 305 -4.18 -1.59 3.78
CA PRO A 305 -4.50 -0.16 3.70
C PRO A 305 -5.75 0.21 4.52
N CYS A 306 -6.74 -0.67 4.58
CA CYS A 306 -7.95 -0.49 5.39
C CYS A 306 -7.63 -0.52 6.90
N TYR A 307 -6.72 -1.40 7.32
CA TYR A 307 -6.22 -1.47 8.70
C TYR A 307 -5.53 -0.17 9.09
N TYR A 308 -4.51 0.26 8.34
CA TYR A 308 -3.76 1.48 8.69
C TYR A 308 -4.60 2.76 8.55
N GLY A 309 -5.54 2.81 7.61
CA GLY A 309 -6.52 3.90 7.53
C GLY A 309 -7.40 3.97 8.78
N ASN A 310 -7.85 2.82 9.27
CA ASN A 310 -8.64 2.72 10.51
C ASN A 310 -7.83 3.13 11.75
N GLU A 311 -6.56 2.74 11.84
CA GLU A 311 -5.66 3.11 12.95
C GLU A 311 -5.51 4.63 13.07
N ILE A 312 -5.45 5.37 11.96
CA ILE A 312 -5.42 6.84 11.98
C ILE A 312 -6.63 7.38 12.75
N THR A 313 -7.83 6.90 12.41
CA THR A 313 -9.07 7.36 13.04
C THR A 313 -9.13 6.96 14.52
N ILE A 314 -8.74 5.72 14.86
CA ILE A 314 -8.69 5.25 16.25
C ILE A 314 -7.77 6.13 17.10
N HIS A 315 -6.53 6.34 16.67
CA HIS A 315 -5.54 7.06 17.47
C HIS A 315 -5.77 8.57 17.49
N ALA A 316 -6.31 9.14 16.42
CA ALA A 316 -6.73 10.53 16.44
C ALA A 316 -7.88 10.76 17.46
N ASN A 317 -8.87 9.87 17.49
CA ASN A 317 -9.99 9.96 18.44
C ASN A 317 -9.55 9.70 19.89
N ALA A 318 -8.55 8.85 20.10
CA ALA A 318 -7.99 8.56 21.43
C ALA A 318 -7.31 9.79 22.09
N LEU A 319 -6.96 10.82 21.32
CA LEU A 319 -6.42 12.06 21.88
C LEU A 319 -7.41 12.74 22.84
N THR A 320 -8.72 12.63 22.60
CA THR A 320 -9.76 13.19 23.48
C THR A 320 -9.62 12.64 24.89
N ASN A 321 -9.51 11.32 25.03
CA ASN A 321 -9.32 10.66 26.32
C ASN A 321 -7.96 11.02 26.95
N SER A 322 -6.92 11.18 26.13
CA SER A 322 -5.58 11.54 26.60
C SER A 322 -5.50 12.97 27.15
N VAL A 323 -6.31 13.90 26.62
CA VAL A 323 -6.44 15.25 27.19
C VAL A 323 -7.06 15.19 28.59
N PHE A 324 -8.11 14.39 28.79
CA PHE A 324 -8.71 14.18 30.11
C PHE A 324 -7.76 13.51 31.11
N GLY A 325 -6.77 12.75 30.62
CA GLY A 325 -5.73 12.14 31.45
C GLY A 325 -4.61 13.08 31.92
N THR A 326 -4.63 14.36 31.53
CA THR A 326 -3.67 15.38 32.01
C THR A 326 -4.08 15.93 33.38
N ASN A 327 -3.20 16.71 34.04
CA ASN A 327 -3.54 17.40 35.30
C ASN A 327 -4.51 18.61 35.14
N TRP A 328 -5.44 18.53 34.20
CA TRP A 328 -6.23 19.69 33.74
C TRP A 328 -7.11 20.33 34.82
N LEU A 329 -7.52 19.58 35.85
CA LEU A 329 -8.33 20.09 36.97
C LEU A 329 -7.57 21.13 37.81
N GLU A 330 -6.27 20.92 37.99
CA GLU A 330 -5.38 21.76 38.79
C GLU A 330 -4.82 22.97 38.00
N TYR A 331 -5.05 23.01 36.69
CA TYR A 331 -4.59 24.12 35.84
C TYR A 331 -5.47 25.36 35.97
N SER A 332 -4.86 26.52 35.74
CA SER A 332 -5.55 27.82 35.69
C SER A 332 -6.72 27.82 34.71
N GLU A 333 -7.69 28.71 34.95
CA GLU A 333 -8.86 28.86 34.08
C GLU A 333 -8.48 29.09 32.61
N GLY A 334 -7.43 29.87 32.35
CA GLY A 334 -6.95 30.13 30.99
C GLY A 334 -6.47 28.87 30.27
N THR A 335 -5.75 27.99 30.97
CA THR A 335 -5.28 26.72 30.39
C THR A 335 -6.42 25.71 30.24
N ARG A 336 -7.37 25.67 31.18
CA ARG A 336 -8.60 24.86 31.03
C ARG A 336 -9.44 25.28 29.83
N LYS A 337 -9.63 26.59 29.61
CA LYS A 337 -10.31 27.11 28.40
C LYS A 337 -9.59 26.70 27.12
N LEU A 338 -8.26 26.76 27.10
CA LEU A 338 -7.45 26.31 25.96
C LEU A 338 -7.62 24.81 25.68
N LEU A 339 -7.63 23.97 26.72
CA LEU A 339 -7.90 22.53 26.59
C LEU A 339 -9.32 22.26 26.08
N ASN A 340 -10.32 23.02 26.54
CA ASN A 340 -11.69 22.92 26.01
C ASN A 340 -11.76 23.26 24.53
N CYS A 341 -11.09 24.34 24.08
CA CYS A 341 -10.99 24.65 22.65
C CYS A 341 -10.35 23.52 21.86
N TYR A 342 -9.31 22.88 22.43
CA TYR A 342 -8.68 21.73 21.78
C TYR A 342 -9.59 20.50 21.75
N LEU A 343 -10.35 20.22 22.82
CA LEU A 343 -11.36 19.14 22.84
C LEU A 343 -12.45 19.37 21.78
N GLU A 344 -12.94 20.60 21.61
CA GLU A 344 -13.86 20.94 20.52
C GLU A 344 -13.23 20.71 19.14
N PHE A 345 -11.95 21.07 18.98
CA PHE A 345 -11.21 20.81 17.75
C PHE A 345 -11.07 19.30 17.46
N LEU A 346 -10.86 18.48 18.49
CA LEU A 346 -10.74 17.01 18.39
C LEU A 346 -12.04 16.31 18.01
N LYS A 347 -13.21 16.92 18.21
CA LYS A 347 -14.50 16.37 17.75
C LYS A 347 -14.58 16.21 16.23
N ASN A 348 -13.74 16.93 15.49
CA ASN A 348 -13.65 16.77 14.04
C ASN A 348 -12.85 15.49 13.70
N PRO A 349 -13.51 14.43 13.21
CA PRO A 349 -12.87 13.14 13.04
C PRO A 349 -11.77 13.23 11.96
N VAL A 350 -10.63 12.63 12.25
CA VAL A 350 -9.53 12.50 11.27
C VAL A 350 -9.74 11.19 10.52
N LYS A 351 -10.10 11.31 9.25
CA LYS A 351 -10.38 10.17 8.36
C LYS A 351 -9.68 10.39 7.03
N VAL A 352 -9.27 9.29 6.40
CA VAL A 352 -8.71 9.28 5.05
C VAL A 352 -9.76 8.72 4.09
N ARG A 353 -9.96 9.35 2.94
CA ARG A 353 -10.99 8.98 1.96
C ARG A 353 -10.41 8.55 0.60
N ALA A 354 -10.95 7.48 0.05
CA ALA A 354 -10.72 7.01 -1.31
C ALA A 354 -11.79 7.58 -2.26
N GLY A 355 -11.35 8.29 -3.30
CA GLY A 355 -12.21 8.90 -4.31
C GLY A 355 -13.19 9.95 -3.79
N VAL A 356 -12.95 10.57 -2.63
CA VAL A 356 -13.88 11.47 -1.90
C VAL A 356 -15.09 10.75 -1.27
N PHE A 357 -15.51 9.60 -1.83
CA PHE A 357 -16.74 8.90 -1.43
C PHE A 357 -16.54 7.88 -0.29
N PHE A 358 -15.44 7.13 -0.29
CA PHE A 358 -15.27 5.98 0.61
C PHE A 358 -14.30 6.30 1.74
N GLU A 359 -14.73 6.15 2.99
CA GLU A 359 -13.82 6.23 4.13
C GLU A 359 -12.94 4.96 4.17
N ILE A 360 -11.62 5.15 4.16
CA ILE A 360 -10.66 4.05 4.22
C ILE A 360 -10.65 3.51 5.64
N GLY A 361 -11.07 2.26 5.81
CA GLY A 361 -11.19 1.59 7.10
C GLY A 361 -11.68 0.15 6.97
N LEU A 362 -11.80 -0.56 8.09
CA LEU A 362 -12.28 -1.95 8.09
C LEU A 362 -13.69 -2.14 7.50
N PRO A 363 -14.65 -1.20 7.62
CA PRO A 363 -15.98 -1.38 7.03
C PRO A 363 -15.96 -1.53 5.49
N ILE A 364 -15.11 -0.77 4.78
CA ILE A 364 -15.02 -0.90 3.31
C ILE A 364 -14.38 -2.24 2.92
N PHE A 365 -13.40 -2.73 3.68
CA PHE A 365 -12.82 -4.08 3.48
C PHE A 365 -13.90 -5.17 3.58
N VAL A 366 -14.70 -5.18 4.64
CA VAL A 366 -15.78 -6.17 4.82
C VAL A 366 -16.79 -6.07 3.68
N LYS A 367 -17.16 -4.85 3.27
CA LYS A 367 -18.06 -4.63 2.14
C LYS A 367 -17.49 -5.20 0.82
N THR A 368 -16.20 -5.01 0.57
CA THR A 368 -15.52 -5.57 -0.61
C THR A 368 -15.57 -7.10 -0.63
N ILE A 369 -15.28 -7.76 0.50
CA ILE A 369 -15.34 -9.23 0.59
C ILE A 369 -16.76 -9.74 0.35
N ASN A 370 -17.78 -9.10 0.93
CA ASN A 370 -19.17 -9.47 0.73
C ASN A 370 -19.62 -9.29 -0.73
N ASN A 371 -19.19 -8.21 -1.38
CA ASN A 371 -19.47 -7.98 -2.79
C ASN A 371 -18.80 -9.04 -3.68
N ALA A 372 -17.55 -9.41 -3.40
CA ALA A 372 -16.84 -10.46 -4.11
C ALA A 372 -17.59 -11.80 -4.04
N TYR A 373 -18.06 -12.18 -2.84
CA TYR A 373 -18.87 -13.39 -2.66
C TYR A 373 -20.18 -13.33 -3.44
N SER A 374 -20.85 -12.18 -3.43
CA SER A 374 -22.11 -11.97 -4.16
C SER A 374 -21.91 -12.12 -5.67
N PHE A 375 -20.84 -11.53 -6.23
CA PHE A 375 -20.50 -11.69 -7.65
C PHE A 375 -20.14 -13.12 -7.99
N PHE A 376 -19.35 -13.80 -7.14
CA PHE A 376 -19.01 -15.19 -7.32
C PHE A 376 -20.23 -16.10 -7.33
N ALA A 377 -21.16 -15.91 -6.38
CA ALA A 377 -22.42 -16.66 -6.33
C ALA A 377 -23.30 -16.44 -7.57
N LEU A 378 -23.33 -15.21 -8.09
CA LEU A 378 -24.01 -14.90 -9.35
C LEU A 378 -23.35 -15.61 -10.53
N LEU A 379 -22.02 -15.54 -10.62
CA LEU A 379 -21.24 -16.16 -11.68
C LEU A 379 -21.47 -17.68 -11.74
N LEU A 380 -21.46 -18.35 -10.59
CA LEU A 380 -21.75 -19.80 -10.49
C LEU A 380 -23.18 -20.16 -10.90
N LYS A 381 -24.14 -19.23 -10.79
CA LYS A 381 -25.52 -19.46 -11.25
C LYS A 381 -25.64 -19.29 -12.77
N VAL A 382 -24.87 -18.39 -13.36
CA VAL A 382 -24.89 -18.10 -14.80
C VAL A 382 -24.04 -19.10 -15.59
N SER A 383 -23.00 -19.69 -14.99
CA SER A 383 -22.16 -20.71 -15.62
C SER A 383 -22.74 -22.13 -15.56
N LYS A 384 -23.95 -22.30 -15.02
CA LYS A 384 -24.74 -23.53 -15.09
C LYS A 384 -25.73 -23.39 -16.23
#